data_AF-A0A7L0L1S1-F1
#
_entry.id   AF-A0A7L0L1S1-F1
#
_cell.length_a   1.000
_cell.length_b   1.000
_cell.length_c   1.000
_cell.angle_alpha   90.00
_cell.angle_beta   90.00
_cell.angle_gamma   90.00
#
_symmetry.space_group_name_H-M   'P 1'
#
loop_
_entity.id
_entity.type
_entity.pdbx_description
1 polymer ?
#
loop_
_entity_poly.entity_id
_entity_poly.type
_entity_poly.pdbx_seq_one_letter_code
_entity_poly.pdbx_strand_id
1 'polypeptide(L)' 'CFPRKHRLIQHQLLHSRGGPHGCGVCGKPYHLEKYLRRHQKIHTREGSYPCSKLGENTWT' A
#
# COMPACT_ATOMS: atom_id res chain seq x y z
N CYS A 1 -10.63 -11.46 -15.82
CA CYS A 1 -12.07 -11.31 -15.49
C CYS A 1 -12.24 -11.22 -13.97
N PHE A 2 -12.95 -10.22 -13.45
CA PHE A 2 -13.15 -10.02 -12.00
C PHE A 2 -14.64 -10.20 -11.65
N PRO A 3 -15.04 -11.33 -11.04
CA PRO A 3 -16.45 -11.64 -10.79
C PRO A 3 -17.11 -10.79 -9.70
N ARG A 4 -16.35 -9.91 -9.04
CA ARG A 4 -16.84 -9.03 -7.97
C ARG A 4 -16.31 -7.62 -8.19
N LYS A 5 -17.20 -6.63 -8.09
CA LYS A 5 -16.88 -5.20 -8.29
C LYS A 5 -15.70 -4.73 -7.42
N HIS A 6 -15.63 -5.15 -6.15
CA HIS A 6 -14.51 -4.80 -5.28
C HIS A 6 -13.15 -5.35 -5.75
N ARG A 7 -13.11 -6.51 -6.43
CA ARG A 7 -11.87 -7.07 -6.97
C ARG A 7 -11.41 -6.30 -8.21
N LEU A 8 -12.35 -5.87 -9.05
CA LEU A 8 -12.05 -5.00 -10.19
C LEU A 8 -11.52 -3.64 -9.72
N ILE A 9 -12.17 -3.02 -8.73
CA ILE A 9 -11.72 -1.75 -8.14
C ILE A 9 -10.33 -1.90 -7.54
N GLN A 10 -10.10 -2.96 -6.75
CA GLN A 10 -8.76 -3.26 -6.20
C GLN A 10 -7.71 -3.41 -7.30
N HIS A 11 -8.03 -4.11 -8.39
CA HIS A 11 -7.11 -4.28 -9.51
C HIS A 11 -6.80 -2.95 -10.20
N GLN A 12 -7.80 -2.09 -10.42
CA GLN A 12 -7.59 -0.76 -11.00
C GLN A 12 -6.78 0.15 -10.08
N LEU A 13 -6.95 0.03 -8.76
CA LEU A 13 -6.16 0.76 -7.76
C LEU A 13 -4.68 0.35 -7.71
N LEU A 14 -4.32 -0.81 -8.27
CA LEU A 14 -2.90 -1.16 -8.45
C LEU A 14 -2.28 -0.44 -9.66
N HIS A 15 -3.10 -0.05 -10.64
CA HIS A 15 -2.67 0.75 -11.79
C HIS A 15 -2.64 2.24 -11.46
N SER A 16 -3.54 2.73 -10.60
CA SER A 16 -3.48 4.09 -10.07
C SER A 16 -2.37 4.21 -9.02
N ARG A 17 -1.49 5.22 -9.15
CA ARG A 17 -0.37 5.53 -8.23
C ARG A 17 -0.77 5.79 -6.76
N GLY A 18 -2.05 5.67 -6.41
CA GLY A 18 -2.57 5.82 -5.06
C GLY A 18 -3.64 4.78 -4.79
N GLY A 19 -3.37 3.90 -3.83
CA GLY A 19 -4.42 3.22 -3.08
C GLY A 19 -5.05 4.19 -2.08
N PRO A 20 -6.35 4.04 -1.74
CA PRO A 20 -7.07 4.95 -0.84
C PRO A 20 -6.52 4.98 0.60
N HIS A 21 -5.66 4.04 0.98
CA HIS A 21 -5.12 3.94 2.33
C HIS A 21 -3.61 4.23 2.34
N GLY A 22 -3.20 5.40 2.81
CA GLY A 22 -1.79 5.76 2.97
C GLY A 22 -1.24 5.42 4.36
N CYS A 23 0.03 5.02 4.44
CA CYS A 23 0.72 4.94 5.72
C CYS A 23 1.09 6.34 6.22
N GLY A 24 0.61 6.71 7.41
CA GLY A 24 0.95 8.01 8.03
C GLY A 24 2.42 8.19 8.41
N VAL A 25 3.21 7.11 8.45
CA VAL A 25 4.65 7.18 8.81
C VAL A 25 5.55 7.37 7.59
N CYS A 26 5.30 6.62 6.50
CA CYS A 26 6.16 6.60 5.32
C CYS A 26 5.46 7.00 4.01
N GLY A 27 4.17 7.32 4.05
CA GLY A 27 3.38 7.71 2.88
C GLY A 27 3.04 6.57 1.91
N LYS A 28 3.45 5.32 2.18
CA LYS A 28 3.20 4.19 1.26
C LYS A 28 1.70 3.94 1.05
N PRO A 29 1.20 3.91 -0.19
CA PRO A 29 -0.21 3.66 -0.48
C PRO A 29 -0.55 2.16 -0.48
N TYR A 30 -1.76 1.85 -0.03
CA TYR A 30 -2.34 0.51 0.02
C TYR A 30 -3.76 0.53 -0.53
N HIS A 31 -4.11 -0.49 -1.30
CA HIS A 31 -5.44 -0.66 -1.90
C HIS A 31 -6.47 -1.26 -0.94
N LEU A 32 -6.04 -1.82 0.21
CA LEU A 32 -6.92 -2.32 1.27
C LEU A 32 -6.37 -1.98 2.66
N GLU A 33 -7.28 -1.65 3.58
CA GLU A 33 -6.96 -1.36 4.98
C GLU A 33 -6.23 -2.51 5.69
N LYS A 34 -6.59 -3.77 5.42
CA LYS A 34 -5.92 -4.95 6.01
C LYS A 34 -4.42 -4.97 5.71
N TYR A 35 -4.00 -4.47 4.54
CA TYR A 35 -2.60 -4.42 4.17
C TYR A 35 -1.89 -3.24 4.84
N LEU A 36 -2.56 -2.09 4.96
CA LEU A 36 -2.04 -0.96 5.74
C LEU A 36 -1.85 -1.34 7.22
N ARG A 37 -2.82 -1.99 7.86
CA ARG A 37 -2.71 -2.44 9.26
C ARG A 37 -1.56 -3.42 9.46
N ARG A 38 -1.39 -4.38 8.54
CA ARG A 38 -0.23 -5.29 8.56
C ARG A 38 1.08 -4.53 8.41
N HIS A 39 1.11 -3.53 7.54
CA HIS A 39 2.28 -2.68 7.37
C HIS A 39 2.56 -1.82 8.61
N GLN A 40 1.56 -1.25 9.28
CA GLN A 40 1.79 -0.45 10.48
C GLN A 40 2.53 -1.21 11.59
N LYS A 41 2.35 -2.54 11.65
CA LYS A 41 3.08 -3.40 12.60
C LYS A 41 4.60 -3.38 12.41
N ILE A 42 5.09 -3.07 11.20
CA ILE A 42 6.53 -2.94 10.95
C ILE A 42 7.12 -1.63 11.49
N HIS A 43 6.28 -0.61 11.71
CA HIS A 43 6.71 0.65 12.33
C HIS A 43 6.68 0.57 13.86
N THR A 44 5.77 -0.22 14.43
CA THR A 44 5.61 -0.36 15.89
C THR A 44 6.55 -1.39 16.52
N ARG A 45 7.16 -2.28 15.73
CA ARG A 45 8.03 -3.34 16.23
C ARG A 45 9.45 -2.99 15.83
N GLU A 46 10.29 -2.64 16.80
CA GLU A 46 11.71 -2.29 16.72
C GLU A 46 12.62 -3.41 16.14
N GLY A 47 12.14 -4.21 15.18
CA GLY A 47 12.61 -5.59 15.04
C GLY A 47 13.08 -6.07 13.68
N SER A 48 12.53 -5.69 12.53
CA SER A 48 13.04 -6.21 11.25
C SER A 48 12.60 -5.39 10.03
N TYR A 49 13.60 -4.82 9.35
CA TYR A 49 13.58 -4.12 8.06
C TYR A 49 13.02 -2.68 8.08
N PRO A 50 13.88 -1.65 7.97
CA PRO A 50 13.40 -0.29 7.82
C PRO A 50 12.51 -0.23 6.58
N CYS A 51 11.32 0.34 6.75
CA CYS A 51 10.52 0.74 5.62
C CYS A 51 11.32 1.80 4.86
N SER A 52 12.15 1.39 3.89
CA SER A 52 12.88 2.32 3.03
C SER A 52 11.87 3.29 2.47
N LYS A 53 12.02 4.56 2.86
CA LYS A 53 11.38 5.69 2.22
C LYS A 53 11.95 5.73 0.81
N LEU A 54 11.40 4.91 -0.10
CA LEU A 54 11.68 5.06 -1.51
C LEU A 54 10.56 5.92 -2.07
N GLY A 55 10.80 7.23 -2.04
CA GLY A 55 10.03 8.19 -2.80
C GLY A 55 10.67 8.32 -4.17
N GLU A 56 10.69 7.29 -5.01
CA GLU A 56 11.17 7.42 -6.40
C GLU A 56 10.35 6.50 -7.32
N ASN A 57 9.22 7.04 -7.71
CA ASN A 57 8.36 6.59 -8.80
C ASN A 57 8.96 7.04 -10.14
N THR A 58 9.94 6.29 -10.65
CA THR A 58 10.34 6.33 -12.07
C THR A 58 10.24 4.94 -12.68
N TRP A 59 9.04 4.58 -13.10
CA TRP A 59 8.88 3.65 -14.21
C TRP A 59 8.02 4.36 -15.25
N THR A 60 8.73 4.81 -16.29
CA THR A 60 8.24 5.09 -17.64
C THR A 60 7.39 3.96 -18.16
#